data_AF-A0A7W1PJ00-F1
#
_entry.id   AF-A0A7W1PJ00-F1
#
_cell.length_a   1.000
_cell.length_b   1.000
_cell.length_c   1.000
_cell.angle_alpha   90.00
_cell.angle_beta   90.00
_cell.angle_gamma   90.00
#
_symmetry.space_group_name_H-M   'P 1'
#
loop_
_entity.id
_entity.type
_entity.pdbx_description
1 polymer ?
#
loop_
_entity_poly.entity_id
_entity_poly.type
_entity_poly.pdbx_seq_one_letter_code
_entity_poly.pdbx_strand_id
1 'polypeptide(L)'
;MKRREFVRTMCLGGMATFTLPNVVFGHVRQSGRLVFVLLRGGVDGLAAVVPHGDPGYASLRGAMAFEAPDLAPLDDTFGLAPGLAPLRTFWDAGELAVIHAMAIPFRTRSHFDGQAILETGMDKP
;
A
#
# COMPACT_ATOMS: atom_id res chain seq x y z
N MET A 1 -20.21 2.54 -47.25
CA MET A 1 -20.20 2.27 -45.79
C MET A 1 -21.37 3.00 -45.12
N LYS A 2 -22.20 2.32 -44.32
CA LYS A 2 -23.33 2.95 -43.62
C LYS A 2 -22.86 3.52 -42.27
N ARG A 3 -22.95 4.83 -42.07
CA ARG A 3 -22.53 5.56 -40.84
C ARG A 3 -23.03 4.91 -39.54
N ARG A 4 -24.24 4.36 -39.55
CA ARG A 4 -24.86 3.67 -38.41
C ARG A 4 -24.17 2.35 -38.04
N GLU A 5 -23.69 1.60 -39.02
CA GLU A 5 -22.94 0.36 -38.76
C GLU A 5 -21.57 0.70 -38.17
N PHE A 6 -20.89 1.73 -38.71
CA PHE A 6 -19.60 2.18 -38.20
C PHE A 6 -19.66 2.57 -36.72
N VAL A 7 -20.65 3.38 -36.31
CA VAL A 7 -20.81 3.79 -34.90
C VAL A 7 -21.13 2.58 -34.01
N ARG A 8 -22.00 1.67 -34.47
CA ARG A 8 -22.35 0.47 -33.69
C ARG A 8 -21.14 -0.44 -33.48
N THR A 9 -20.29 -0.60 -34.49
CA THR A 9 -19.05 -1.38 -34.40
C THR A 9 -18.03 -0.72 -33.47
N MET A 10 -17.88 0.61 -33.50
CA MET A 10 -16.99 1.33 -32.57
C MET A 10 -17.44 1.23 -31.11
N CYS A 11 -18.73 1.38 -30.82
CA CYS A 11 -19.25 1.25 -29.45
C CYS A 11 -19.08 -0.18 -28.89
N LEU A 12 -19.32 -1.20 -29.71
CA LEU A 12 -19.11 -2.60 -29.31
C LEU A 12 -17.62 -2.91 -29.08
N GLY A 13 -16.73 -2.40 -29.95
CA GLY A 13 -15.28 -2.58 -29.79
C GLY A 13 -14.72 -1.86 -28.56
N GLY A 14 -15.21 -0.65 -28.26
CA GLY A 14 -14.78 0.12 -27.09
C GLY A 14 -15.24 -0.47 -25.75
N MET A 15 -16.45 -1.04 -25.67
CA MET A 15 -16.89 -1.74 -24.46
C MET A 15 -16.02 -2.98 -24.19
N ALA A 16 -15.64 -3.72 -25.23
CA ALA A 16 -14.84 -4.94 -25.07
C ALA A 16 -13.44 -4.67 -24.48
N THR A 17 -12.84 -3.51 -24.74
CA THR A 17 -11.50 -3.17 -24.23
C THR A 17 -11.52 -2.51 -22.86
N PHE A 18 -12.57 -1.77 -22.49
CA PHE A 18 -12.63 -1.07 -21.19
C PHE A 18 -13.10 -1.94 -20.02
N THR A 19 -13.84 -3.03 -20.27
CA THR A 19 -14.36 -3.89 -19.20
C THR A 19 -13.48 -5.09 -18.87
N LEU A 20 -12.43 -5.34 -19.66
CA LEU A 20 -11.50 -6.42 -19.37
C LEU A 20 -10.54 -5.98 -18.25
N PRO A 21 -10.42 -6.74 -17.16
CA PRO A 21 -9.42 -6.46 -16.15
C PRO A 21 -8.03 -6.55 -16.79
N ASN A 22 -7.15 -5.60 -16.46
CA ASN A 22 -5.73 -5.75 -16.75
C ASN A 22 -5.19 -6.89 -15.89
N VAL A 23 -5.08 -8.08 -16.46
CA VAL A 23 -4.48 -9.23 -15.79
C VAL A 23 -2.98 -9.19 -16.06
N VAL A 24 -2.21 -8.80 -15.05
CA VAL A 24 -0.74 -8.88 -15.10
C VAL A 24 -0.35 -10.25 -14.56
N PHE A 25 0.25 -11.08 -15.43
CA PHE A 25 0.85 -12.33 -15.00
C PHE A 25 2.27 -12.06 -14.50
N GLY A 26 2.55 -12.46 -13.26
CA GLY A 26 3.90 -12.40 -12.71
C GLY A 26 4.84 -13.33 -13.47
N HIS A 27 5.77 -12.78 -14.24
CA HIS A 27 6.88 -13.54 -14.81
C HIS A 27 7.86 -13.90 -13.69
N VAL A 28 7.72 -15.08 -13.09
CA VAL A 28 8.70 -15.59 -12.14
C VAL A 28 9.92 -16.08 -12.92
N ARG A 29 10.87 -15.19 -13.18
CA ARG A 29 12.06 -15.49 -14.01
C ARG A 29 13.12 -16.31 -13.27
N GLN A 30 13.00 -16.48 -11.94
CA GLN A 30 13.89 -17.27 -11.08
C GLN A 30 13.14 -17.72 -9.81
N SER A 31 13.61 -18.78 -9.14
CA SER A 31 13.12 -19.19 -7.81
C SER A 31 13.41 -18.10 -6.78
N GLY A 32 12.51 -17.12 -6.66
CA GLY A 32 12.60 -16.02 -5.71
C GLY A 32 12.54 -16.57 -4.28
N ARG A 33 13.36 -15.99 -3.38
CA ARG A 33 13.23 -16.23 -1.95
C ARG A 33 12.36 -15.13 -1.38
N LEU A 34 11.27 -15.51 -0.72
CA LEU A 34 10.48 -14.57 0.08
C LEU A 34 11.11 -14.47 1.46
N VAL A 35 11.46 -13.25 1.86
CA VAL A 35 11.86 -12.94 3.24
C VAL A 35 10.71 -12.17 3.88
N PHE A 36 10.09 -12.77 4.91
CA PHE A 36 9.06 -12.11 5.69
C PHE A 36 9.64 -11.63 7.01
N VAL A 37 9.59 -10.32 7.25
CA VAL A 37 10.07 -9.69 8.48
C VAL A 37 8.86 -9.16 9.25
N LEU A 38 8.54 -9.81 10.37
CA LEU A 38 7.49 -9.37 11.27
C LEU A 38 8.07 -8.51 12.40
N LEU A 39 7.68 -7.24 12.45
CA LEU A 39 8.07 -6.31 13.50
C LEU A 39 7.18 -6.51 14.74
N ARG A 40 7.60 -7.40 15.64
CA ARG A 40 6.94 -7.58 16.95
C ARG A 40 7.10 -6.33 17.82
N GLY A 41 6.12 -6.08 18.70
CA GLY A 41 6.15 -4.94 19.62
C GLY A 41 5.29 -3.74 19.20
N GLY A 42 4.63 -3.81 18.04
CA GLY A 42 3.68 -2.78 17.58
C GLY A 42 4.38 -1.64 16.87
N VAL A 43 4.70 -1.84 15.58
CA VAL A 43 5.22 -0.75 14.74
C VAL A 43 4.14 0.31 14.58
N ASP A 44 4.52 1.57 14.77
CA ASP A 44 3.61 2.68 14.51
C ASP A 44 3.66 3.05 13.01
N GLY A 45 2.65 2.61 12.27
CA GLY A 45 2.54 2.87 10.84
C GLY A 45 2.45 4.35 10.49
N LEU A 46 1.86 5.18 11.37
CA LEU A 46 1.75 6.63 11.18
C LEU A 46 3.05 7.37 11.47
N ALA A 47 4.01 6.72 12.13
CA ALA A 47 5.37 7.20 12.29
C ALA A 47 6.30 6.63 11.21
N ALA A 48 6.03 5.44 10.68
CA ALA A 48 6.86 4.84 9.62
C ALA A 48 6.63 5.53 8.27
N VAL A 49 5.37 5.65 7.87
CA VAL A 49 4.96 6.32 6.62
C VAL A 49 3.89 7.35 6.98
N VAL A 50 4.35 8.60 7.08
CA VAL A 50 3.64 9.73 7.65
C VAL A 50 2.72 10.37 6.61
N PRO A 51 1.40 10.47 6.87
CA PRO A 51 0.45 11.15 5.99
C PRO A 51 0.50 12.68 6.19
N HIS A 52 1.63 13.31 5.89
CA HIS A 52 1.85 14.74 6.13
C HIS A 52 0.92 15.66 5.32
N GLY A 53 0.40 15.19 4.18
CA GLY A 53 -0.60 15.92 3.39
C GLY A 53 -2.03 15.84 3.93
N ASP A 54 -2.31 15.01 4.94
CA ASP A 54 -3.61 14.97 5.60
C ASP A 54 -3.74 16.15 6.59
N PRO A 55 -4.70 17.07 6.39
CA PRO A 55 -4.87 18.23 7.27
C PRO A 55 -5.22 17.85 8.71
N GLY A 56 -5.75 16.65 8.93
CA GLY A 56 -6.04 16.10 10.25
C GLY A 56 -4.81 15.54 10.97
N TYR A 57 -3.75 15.17 10.25
CA TYR A 57 -2.62 14.42 10.83
C TYR A 57 -2.00 15.12 12.03
N ALA A 58 -1.51 16.35 11.86
CA ALA A 58 -0.81 17.06 12.91
C ALA A 58 -1.70 17.27 14.15
N SER A 59 -2.97 17.64 13.95
CA SER A 59 -3.91 17.88 15.06
C SER A 59 -4.27 16.61 15.83
N LEU A 60 -4.48 15.49 15.13
CA LEU A 60 -4.82 14.20 15.75
C LEU A 60 -3.60 13.54 16.40
N ARG A 61 -2.41 13.78 15.85
CA ARG A 61 -1.16 13.16 16.29
C ARG A 61 -0.48 13.94 17.42
N GLY A 62 -0.71 15.25 17.50
CA GLY A 62 -0.19 16.12 18.55
C GLY A 62 1.34 16.12 18.58
N ALA A 63 1.94 15.99 19.77
CA ALA A 63 3.39 16.06 19.97
C ALA A 63 4.19 14.95 19.25
N MET A 64 3.53 13.91 18.72
CA MET A 64 4.17 12.83 17.96
C MET A 64 4.10 13.03 16.44
N ALA A 65 3.61 14.19 15.99
CA ALA A 65 3.58 14.52 14.57
C ALA A 65 5.00 14.81 14.08
N PHE A 66 5.34 14.26 12.92
CA PHE A 66 6.49 14.74 12.16
C PHE A 66 6.09 15.94 11.32
N GLU A 67 6.98 16.91 11.20
CA GLU A 67 6.81 18.03 10.28
C GLU A 67 7.28 17.62 8.89
N ALA A 68 6.65 18.15 7.84
CA ALA A 68 6.98 17.81 6.45
C ALA A 68 8.48 17.96 6.10
N PRO A 69 9.24 18.97 6.60
CA PRO A 69 10.67 19.09 6.33
C PRO A 69 11.54 17.96 6.90
N ASP A 70 11.06 17.23 7.90
CA ASP A 70 11.79 16.12 8.52
C ASP A 70 11.64 14.81 7.73
N LEU A 71 10.73 14.78 6.76
CA LEU A 71 10.37 13.57 6.04
C LEU A 71 11.14 13.43 4.73
N ALA A 72 11.38 12.17 4.34
CA ALA A 72 11.69 11.87 2.95
C ALA A 72 10.36 11.68 2.19
N PRO A 73 9.90 12.67 1.40
CA PRO A 73 8.58 12.61 0.78
C PRO A 73 8.49 11.43 -0.20
N LEU A 74 7.36 10.74 -0.23
CA LEU A 74 7.04 9.72 -1.24
C LEU A 74 6.18 10.33 -2.35
N ASP A 75 5.23 11.17 -1.95
CA ASP A 75 4.35 11.97 -2.79
C ASP A 75 3.83 13.19 -1.99
N ASP A 76 2.81 13.88 -2.52
CA ASP A 76 2.18 15.05 -1.90
C ASP A 76 1.46 14.72 -0.57
N THR A 77 1.17 13.45 -0.31
CA THR A 77 0.39 13.00 0.85
C THR A 77 1.25 12.29 1.89
N PHE A 78 2.22 11.48 1.46
CA PHE A 78 2.99 10.59 2.31
C PHE A 78 4.50 10.88 2.29
N GLY A 79 5.16 10.57 3.40
CA GLY A 79 6.61 10.67 3.54
C GLY A 79 7.15 9.66 4.53
N LEU A 80 8.38 9.19 4.33
CA LEU A 80 9.07 8.30 5.26
C LEU A 80 9.67 9.13 6.40
N ALA A 81 9.57 8.61 7.63
CA ALA A 81 10.29 9.21 8.76
C ALA A 81 11.82 9.18 8.55
N PRO A 82 12.59 10.06 9.23
CA PRO A 82 14.03 10.18 9.04
C PRO A 82 14.80 8.85 9.07
N GLY A 83 14.46 7.97 10.02
CA GLY A 83 15.12 6.66 10.15
C GLY A 83 14.83 5.68 9.01
N LEU A 84 13.78 5.93 8.22
CA LEU A 84 13.39 5.14 7.06
C LEU A 84 13.72 5.83 5.73
N ALA A 85 14.31 7.03 5.75
CA ALA A 85 14.70 7.77 4.55
C ALA A 85 15.52 6.93 3.53
N PRO A 86 16.43 6.00 3.92
CA PRO A 86 17.13 5.15 2.96
C PRO A 86 16.21 4.28 2.09
N LEU A 87 14.96 4.03 2.50
CA LEU A 87 13.98 3.27 1.72
C LEU A 87 13.45 4.05 0.51
N ARG A 88 13.64 5.38 0.46
CA ARG A 88 13.19 6.23 -0.64
C ARG A 88 13.74 5.79 -2.00
N THR A 89 14.99 5.31 -2.05
CA THR A 89 15.60 4.82 -3.29
C THR A 89 14.81 3.66 -3.91
N PHE A 90 14.25 2.76 -3.09
CA PHE A 90 13.42 1.66 -3.57
C PHE A 90 12.05 2.14 -4.04
N TRP A 91 11.49 3.18 -3.42
CA TRP A 91 10.26 3.82 -3.90
C TRP A 91 10.45 4.43 -5.29
N ASP A 92 11.52 5.22 -5.47
CA ASP A 92 11.81 5.86 -6.76
C ASP A 92 12.08 4.82 -7.87
N ALA A 93 12.62 3.65 -7.51
CA ALA A 93 12.84 2.53 -8.42
C ALA A 93 11.56 1.71 -8.72
N GLY A 94 10.45 1.96 -8.02
CA GLY A 94 9.23 1.14 -8.12
C GLY A 94 9.35 -0.24 -7.46
N GLU A 95 10.31 -0.40 -6.54
CA GLU A 95 10.62 -1.66 -5.83
C GLU A 95 10.08 -1.68 -4.39
N LEU A 96 9.48 -0.58 -3.92
CA LEU A 96 8.81 -0.47 -2.62
C LEU A 96 7.33 -0.16 -2.81
N ALA A 97 6.47 -0.89 -2.09
CA ALA A 97 5.06 -0.58 -1.96
C ALA A 97 4.71 -0.42 -0.48
N VAL A 98 3.90 0.59 -0.17
CA VAL A 98 3.35 0.81 1.18
C VAL A 98 1.85 0.59 1.10
N ILE A 99 1.31 -0.22 2.02
CA ILE A 99 -0.12 -0.50 2.09
C ILE A 99 -0.64 -0.06 3.45
N HIS A 100 -1.42 1.01 3.46
CA HIS A 100 -2.04 1.58 4.65
C HIS A 100 -3.42 0.98 4.94
N ALA A 101 -3.95 1.26 6.13
CA ALA A 101 -5.29 0.86 6.57
C ALA A 101 -5.55 -0.65 6.49
N MET A 102 -4.51 -1.46 6.63
CA MET A 102 -4.63 -2.92 6.70
C MET A 102 -5.00 -3.38 8.10
N ALA A 103 -5.86 -4.40 8.18
CA ALA A 103 -6.22 -5.05 9.44
C ALA A 103 -6.51 -6.53 9.20
N ILE A 104 -6.17 -7.37 10.18
CA ILE A 104 -6.62 -8.76 10.23
C ILE A 104 -8.14 -8.81 10.48
N PRO A 105 -8.89 -9.76 9.92
CA PRO A 105 -10.35 -9.82 10.12
C PRO A 105 -10.73 -10.07 11.59
N PHE A 106 -9.87 -10.74 12.35
CA PHE A 106 -10.06 -10.99 13.78
C PHE A 106 -9.87 -9.71 14.61
N ARG A 107 -10.92 -9.32 15.35
CA ARG A 107 -10.90 -8.13 16.22
C ARG A 107 -10.73 -8.58 17.67
N THR A 108 -9.50 -8.49 18.16
CA THR A 108 -9.12 -8.77 19.55
C THR A 108 -8.36 -7.57 20.12
N ARG A 109 -8.31 -7.48 21.46
CA ARG A 109 -7.42 -6.55 22.17
C ARG A 109 -6.12 -7.23 22.65
N SER A 110 -5.95 -8.52 22.37
CA SER A 110 -4.74 -9.29 22.69
C SER A 110 -3.68 -9.09 21.61
N HIS A 111 -2.55 -8.49 21.98
CA HIS A 111 -1.38 -8.43 21.11
C HIS A 111 -0.85 -9.82 20.75
N PHE A 112 -0.94 -10.79 21.67
CA PHE A 112 -0.47 -12.17 21.45
C PHE A 112 -1.29 -12.87 20.37
N ASP A 113 -2.62 -12.78 20.45
CA ASP A 113 -3.50 -13.40 19.47
C ASP A 113 -3.33 -12.77 18.08
N GLY A 114 -3.18 -11.44 18.03
CA GLY A 114 -2.92 -10.72 16.78
C GLY A 114 -1.59 -11.13 16.13
N GLN A 115 -0.55 -11.34 16.94
CA GLN A 115 0.73 -11.85 16.46
C GLN A 115 0.62 -13.28 15.95
N ALA A 116 -0.05 -14.18 16.69
CA ALA A 116 -0.24 -15.56 16.28
C ALA A 116 -0.94 -15.65 14.91
N ILE A 117 -1.96 -14.84 14.67
CA ILE A 117 -2.66 -14.76 13.38
C ILE A 117 -1.73 -14.27 12.27
N LEU A 118 -0.95 -13.21 12.50
CA LEU A 118 -0.02 -12.68 11.49
C LEU A 118 1.11 -13.65 11.15
N GLU A 119 1.55 -14.47 12.11
CA GLU A 119 2.61 -15.45 11.93
C GLU A 119 2.12 -16.73 11.25
N THR A 120 0.90 -17.16 11.55
CA THR A 120 0.34 -18.42 11.05
C THR A 120 -0.51 -18.25 9.78
N GLY A 121 -1.05 -17.05 9.54
CA GLY A 121 -1.99 -16.79 8.46
C GLY A 121 -3.39 -17.39 8.67
N MET A 122 -3.74 -17.76 9.91
CA MET A 122 -5.04 -18.37 10.25
C MET A 122 -6.10 -17.32 10.65
N ASP A 123 -7.38 -17.69 10.58
CA ASP A 123 -8.48 -16.80 10.99
C ASP A 123 -8.64 -16.66 12.52
N LYS A 124 -7.93 -17.51 13.28
CA LYS A 124 -7.98 -17.61 14.74
C LYS A 124 -6.56 -17.91 15.27
N PRO A 125 -6.22 -17.43 16.47
CA PRO A 125 -4.93 -17.69 17.09
C PRO A 125 -4.73 -19.18 17.42
#